data_AF-A0A8T6BIC6-F1
#
_entry.id   AF-A0A8T6BIC6-F1
#
_cell.length_a   1.000
_cell.length_b   1.000
_cell.length_c   1.000
_cell.angle_alpha   90.00
_cell.angle_beta   90.00
_cell.angle_gamma   90.00
#
_symmetry.space_group_name_H-M   'P 1'
#
loop_
_entity.id
_entity.type
_entity.pdbx_description
1 polymer ?
#
loop_
_entity_poly.entity_id
_entity_poly.type
_entity_poly.pdbx_seq_one_letter_code
_entity_poly.pdbx_strand_id
1 'polypeptide(L)'
;MEIFFTILIMTLVVSLSGVVTRVMPFQIPLPLMQIAIGALLAWPTFGLHVEFDPELFLVLFIPPLLFADGWKTPTREFLEHGREIFGLALALVVVTVVGIGFLIYWVVPGIPLIP
;
A
#
# COMPACT_ATOMS: atom_id res chain seq x y z
N MET A 1 -25.48 -13.04 9.06
CA MET A 1 -25.34 -12.12 10.21
C MET A 1 -23.89 -11.71 10.46
N GLU A 2 -22.93 -12.63 10.36
CA GLU A 2 -21.49 -12.33 10.59
C GLU A 2 -20.90 -11.29 9.63
N ILE A 3 -21.20 -11.37 8.33
CA ILE A 3 -20.75 -10.37 7.33
C ILE A 3 -21.25 -8.97 7.69
N PHE A 4 -22.48 -8.84 8.15
CA PHE A 4 -23.04 -7.56 8.57
C PHE A 4 -22.28 -6.97 9.76
N PHE A 5 -22.00 -7.77 10.79
CA PHE A 5 -21.18 -7.34 11.92
C PHE A 5 -19.75 -6.97 11.50
N THR A 6 -19.17 -7.74 10.58
CA THR A 6 -17.82 -7.48 10.04
C THR A 6 -17.77 -6.14 9.32
N ILE A 7 -18.72 -5.87 8.43
CA ILE A 7 -18.83 -4.58 7.72
C ILE A 7 -19.05 -3.44 8.72
N LEU A 8 -19.90 -3.64 9.73
CA LEU A 8 -20.17 -2.63 10.75
C LEU A 8 -18.93 -2.30 11.57
N ILE A 9 -18.21 -3.31 12.06
CA ILE A 9 -16.95 -3.15 12.80
C ILE A 9 -15.91 -2.46 11.93
N MET A 10 -15.72 -2.90 10.69
CA MET A 10 -14.74 -2.31 9.77
C MET A 10 -15.07 -0.84 9.47
N THR A 11 -16.34 -0.53 9.18
CA THR A 11 -16.76 0.85 8.91
C THR A 11 -16.57 1.73 10.14
N LEU A 12 -16.93 1.25 11.33
CA LEU A 12 -16.76 1.97 12.59
C LEU A 12 -15.28 2.24 12.87
N VAL A 13 -14.44 1.22 12.74
CA VAL A 13 -13.00 1.29 13.01
C VAL A 13 -12.31 2.23 12.03
N VAL A 14 -12.59 2.09 10.73
CA VAL A 14 -12.04 2.98 9.70
C VAL A 14 -12.44 4.43 9.97
N SER A 15 -13.71 4.67 10.32
CA SER A 15 -14.20 6.02 10.64
C SER A 15 -13.53 6.59 11.90
N LEU A 16 -13.42 5.79 12.96
CA LEU A 16 -12.81 6.21 14.22
C LEU A 16 -11.31 6.44 14.08
N SER A 17 -10.62 5.63 13.27
CA SER A 17 -9.19 5.78 12.99
C SER A 17 -8.88 7.17 12.45
N GLY A 18 -9.73 7.70 11.55
CA GLY A 18 -9.59 9.04 10.99
C GLY A 18 -9.71 10.15 12.02
N VAL A 19 -10.65 10.01 12.96
CA VAL A 19 -10.81 10.95 14.08
C VAL A 19 -9.59 10.90 15.01
N VAL A 20 -9.14 9.70 15.37
CA VAL A 20 -7.99 9.50 16.26
C VAL A 20 -6.72 10.11 15.67
N THR A 21 -6.41 9.89 14.40
CA THR A 21 -5.26 10.52 13.73
C THR A 21 -5.31 12.04 13.71
N ARG A 22 -6.50 12.64 13.76
CA ARG A 22 -6.65 14.10 13.75
C ARG A 22 -6.48 14.71 15.14
N VAL A 23 -6.79 13.96 16.20
CA VAL A 23 -6.70 14.40 17.60
C VAL A 23 -5.33 14.09 18.21
N MET A 24 -4.63 13.08 17.69
CA MET A 24 -3.30 12.69 18.16
C MET A 24 -2.27 13.82 17.93
N PRO A 25 -1.35 14.06 18.89
CA PRO A 25 -0.28 15.04 18.74
C PRO A 25 0.82 14.60 17.76
N PHE A 26 0.81 13.33 17.33
CA PHE A 26 1.75 12.75 16.38
C PHE A 26 1.11 12.62 15.00
N GLN A 27 1.76 13.13 13.96
CA GLN A 27 1.30 13.07 12.57
C GLN A 27 1.58 11.71 11.93
N ILE A 28 0.85 10.67 12.36
CA ILE A 28 0.94 9.35 11.74
C ILE A 28 0.04 9.33 10.49
N PRO A 29 0.56 8.97 9.30
CA PRO A 29 -0.26 8.80 8.11
C PRO A 29 -1.43 7.84 8.33
N LEU A 30 -2.62 8.24 7.89
CA LEU A 30 -3.84 7.43 7.93
C LEU A 30 -3.63 5.99 7.43
N PRO A 31 -2.93 5.75 6.30
CA PRO A 31 -2.73 4.38 5.80
C PRO A 31 -1.99 3.49 6.80
N LEU A 32 -0.97 4.01 7.50
CA LEU A 32 -0.21 3.22 8.48
C LEU A 32 -1.07 2.84 9.69
N MET A 33 -1.90 3.78 10.18
CA MET A 33 -2.84 3.51 11.26
C MET A 33 -3.88 2.48 10.87
N GLN A 34 -4.43 2.57 9.65
CA GLN A 34 -5.41 1.62 9.15
C GLN A 34 -4.82 0.22 8.97
N ILE A 35 -3.60 0.10 8.43
CA ILE A 35 -2.89 -1.18 8.32
C ILE A 35 -2.66 -1.78 9.71
N ALA A 36 -2.18 -0.99 10.67
CA ALA A 36 -1.93 -1.47 12.03
C ALA A 36 -3.21 -1.96 12.72
N ILE A 37 -4.29 -1.17 12.66
CA ILE A 37 -5.56 -1.56 13.27
C ILE A 37 -6.17 -2.78 12.56
N GLY A 38 -6.13 -2.81 11.22
CA GLY A 38 -6.58 -3.96 10.44
C GLY A 38 -5.82 -5.24 10.80
N ALA A 39 -4.50 -5.17 10.93
CA ALA A 39 -3.67 -6.30 11.35
C ALA A 39 -3.99 -6.77 12.78
N LEU A 40 -4.29 -5.84 13.71
CA LEU A 40 -4.72 -6.18 15.06
C LEU A 40 -6.10 -6.87 15.08
N LEU A 41 -7.03 -6.43 14.23
CA LEU A 41 -8.36 -7.02 14.12
C LEU A 41 -8.34 -8.40 13.44
N ALA A 42 -7.45 -8.58 12.46
CA ALA A 42 -7.24 -9.86 11.80
C ALA A 42 -6.43 -10.86 12.65
N TRP A 43 -6.04 -10.49 13.88
CA TRP A 43 -5.29 -11.38 14.75
C TRP A 43 -6.12 -12.64 15.08
N PRO A 44 -5.49 -13.84 15.18
CA PRO A 44 -6.20 -15.12 15.29
C PRO A 44 -7.26 -15.19 16.39
N THR A 45 -7.08 -14.43 17.47
CA THR A 45 -7.96 -14.39 18.64
C THR A 45 -9.26 -13.62 18.42
N PHE A 46 -9.32 -12.68 17.47
CA PHE A 46 -10.50 -11.85 17.22
C PHE A 46 -11.45 -12.44 16.17
N GLY A 47 -11.04 -13.51 15.47
CA GLY A 47 -11.88 -14.26 14.54
C GLY A 47 -12.29 -13.50 13.27
N LEU A 48 -11.82 -12.27 13.08
CA LEU A 48 -12.21 -11.39 11.99
C LEU A 48 -11.27 -11.57 10.79
N HIS A 49 -11.34 -12.76 10.18
CA HIS A 49 -10.53 -13.12 9.02
C HIS A 49 -11.33 -12.82 7.75
N VAL A 50 -10.94 -11.76 7.06
CA VAL A 50 -11.40 -11.47 5.71
C VAL A 50 -10.35 -12.00 4.75
N GLU A 51 -10.76 -12.87 3.83
CA GLU A 51 -9.88 -13.36 2.78
C GLU A 51 -9.50 -12.19 1.86
N PHE A 52 -8.21 -11.86 1.82
CA PHE A 52 -7.68 -10.80 0.97
C PHE A 52 -7.33 -11.39 -0.39
N ASP A 53 -8.03 -10.95 -1.42
CA ASP A 53 -7.72 -11.29 -2.81
C ASP A 53 -6.79 -10.20 -3.40
N PRO A 54 -5.49 -10.49 -3.61
CA PRO A 54 -4.55 -9.51 -4.13
C PRO A 54 -4.88 -9.11 -5.57
N GLU A 55 -5.44 -10.00 -6.38
CA GLU A 55 -5.75 -9.72 -7.78
C GLU A 55 -6.91 -8.71 -7.87
N LEU A 56 -7.97 -8.92 -7.08
CA LEU A 56 -9.06 -7.97 -6.98
C LEU A 56 -8.59 -6.61 -6.43
N PHE A 57 -7.71 -6.61 -5.42
CA PHE A 57 -7.14 -5.37 -4.90
C PHE A 57 -6.34 -4.62 -5.97
N LEU A 58 -5.47 -5.31 -6.69
CA LEU A 58 -4.64 -4.71 -7.74
C LEU A 58 -5.52 -4.10 -8.84
N VAL A 59 -6.53 -4.82 -9.32
CA VAL A 59 -7.41 -4.34 -10.40
C VAL A 59 -8.31 -3.19 -9.95
N LEU A 60 -8.84 -3.25 -8.73
CA LEU A 60 -9.80 -2.25 -8.26
C LEU A 60 -9.15 -0.95 -7.79
N PHE A 61 -7.97 -1.02 -7.15
CA PHE A 61 -7.35 0.15 -6.51
C PHE A 61 -6.20 0.74 -7.32
N ILE A 62 -5.32 -0.07 -7.92
CA ILE A 62 -4.10 0.46 -8.55
C ILE A 62 -4.41 1.33 -9.77
N PRO A 63 -5.23 0.92 -10.76
CA PRO A 63 -5.52 1.77 -11.91
C PRO A 63 -6.19 3.10 -11.55
N PRO A 64 -7.24 3.14 -10.69
CA PRO A 64 -7.84 4.42 -10.29
C PRO A 64 -6.88 5.34 -9.52
N LEU A 65 -6.03 4.78 -8.65
CA LEU A 65 -5.02 5.56 -7.91
C LEU A 65 -3.99 6.15 -8.87
N LEU A 66 -3.43 5.34 -9.79
CA LEU A 66 -2.48 5.81 -10.80
C LEU A 66 -3.10 6.85 -11.74
N PHE A 67 -4.38 6.69 -12.10
CA PHE A 67 -5.10 7.68 -12.89
C PHE A 67 -5.27 9.00 -12.14
N ALA A 68 -5.66 8.94 -10.87
CA ALA A 68 -5.80 10.13 -10.03
C ALA A 68 -4.47 10.86 -9.83
N ASP A 69 -3.37 10.13 -9.68
CA ASP A 69 -2.02 10.69 -9.53
C ASP A 69 -1.50 11.25 -10.86
N GLY A 70 -1.73 10.56 -11.97
CA GLY A 70 -1.42 11.04 -13.30
C GLY A 70 -2.20 12.32 -13.66
N TRP A 71 -3.47 12.40 -13.29
CA TRP A 71 -4.31 13.57 -13.55
C TRP A 71 -3.87 14.82 -12.78
N LYS A 72 -3.36 14.65 -11.55
CA LYS A 72 -2.84 15.77 -10.73
C LYS A 72 -1.46 16.26 -11.18
N THR A 73 -0.77 15.50 -12.04
CA THR A 73 0.61 15.81 -12.44
C THR A 73 0.62 16.89 -13.54
N PRO A 74 1.29 18.04 -13.33
CA PRO A 74 1.37 19.09 -14.34
C PRO A 74 2.23 18.64 -15.54
N THR A 75 1.59 18.54 -16.71
CA THR A 75 2.23 18.04 -17.94
C THR A 75 3.43 18.88 -18.40
N ARG A 76 3.43 20.19 -18.11
CA ARG A 76 4.52 21.09 -18.48
C ARG A 76 5.81 20.77 -17.72
N GLU A 77 5.73 20.65 -16.40
CA GLU A 77 6.88 20.32 -15.55
C GLU A 77 7.39 18.91 -15.83
N PHE A 78 6.48 17.97 -16.11
CA PHE A 78 6.83 16.62 -16.52
C PHE A 78 7.66 16.59 -17.80
N LEU A 79 7.32 17.42 -18.79
CA LEU A 79 8.09 17.54 -20.04
C LEU A 79 9.42 18.26 -19.84
N GLU A 80 9.45 19.31 -19.02
CA GLU A 80 10.66 20.08 -18.72
C GLU A 80 11.72 19.24 -17.98
N HIS A 81 11.28 18.41 -17.02
CA HIS A 81 12.15 17.51 -16.25
C HIS A 81 12.15 16.06 -16.77
N GLY A 82 11.63 15.83 -17.97
CA GLY A 82 11.38 14.47 -18.49
C GLY A 82 12.61 13.57 -18.48
N ARG A 83 13.79 14.09 -18.82
CA ARG A 83 15.05 13.31 -18.80
C ARG A 83 15.36 12.75 -17.41
N GLU A 84 15.18 13.56 -16.38
CA GLU A 84 15.47 13.18 -15.00
C GLU A 84 14.41 12.20 -14.48
N ILE A 85 13.14 12.47 -14.78
CA ILE A 85 12.03 11.57 -14.46
C ILE A 85 12.24 10.19 -15.11
N PHE A 86 12.60 10.12 -16.38
CA PHE A 86 12.88 8.84 -17.06
C PHE A 86 14.08 8.12 -16.44
N GLY A 87 15.14 8.84 -16.05
CA GLY A 87 16.28 8.26 -15.36
C GLY A 87 15.91 7.65 -14.01
N LEU A 88 15.14 8.38 -13.20
CA LEU A 88 14.67 7.93 -11.89
C LEU A 88 13.60 6.83 -11.98
N ALA A 89 12.72 6.89 -12.97
CA ALA A 89 11.62 5.93 -13.11
C ALA A 89 12.07 4.62 -13.76
N LEU A 90 13.05 4.64 -14.68
CA LEU A 90 13.49 3.45 -15.39
C LEU A 90 14.83 2.93 -14.85
N ALA A 91 15.89 3.74 -14.94
CA ALA A 91 17.23 3.28 -14.62
C ALA A 91 17.38 2.97 -13.13
N LEU A 92 16.94 3.89 -12.26
CA LEU A 92 17.00 3.66 -10.81
C LEU A 92 16.11 2.48 -10.38
N VAL A 93 14.93 2.31 -10.98
CA VAL A 93 14.06 1.15 -10.68
C VAL A 93 14.73 -0.17 -11.05
N VAL A 94 15.38 -0.27 -12.22
CA VAL A 94 16.15 -1.48 -12.58
C VAL A 94 17.26 -1.74 -11.55
N VAL A 95 18.00 -0.70 -11.17
CA VAL A 95 19.07 -0.81 -10.18
C VAL A 95 18.53 -1.28 -8.82
N THR A 96 17.41 -0.72 -8.35
CA THR A 96 16.82 -1.10 -7.05
C THR A 96 16.21 -2.49 -7.09
N VAL A 97 15.53 -2.88 -8.17
CA VAL A 97 14.99 -4.24 -8.35
C VAL A 97 16.10 -5.28 -8.32
N VAL A 98 17.18 -5.04 -9.07
CA VAL A 98 18.34 -5.95 -9.08
C VAL A 98 19.02 -5.96 -7.70
N GLY A 99 19.32 -4.81 -7.13
CA GLY A 99 20.02 -4.70 -5.84
C GLY A 99 19.23 -5.33 -4.70
N ILE A 100 17.94 -5.01 -4.57
CA ILE A 100 17.06 -5.58 -3.55
C ILE A 100 16.82 -7.07 -3.82
N GLY A 101 16.67 -7.48 -5.08
CA GLY A 101 16.52 -8.89 -5.44
C GLY A 101 17.71 -9.74 -4.96
N PHE A 102 18.93 -9.29 -5.21
CA PHE A 102 20.14 -9.94 -4.68
C PHE A 102 20.22 -9.89 -3.15
N LEU A 103 19.83 -8.77 -2.54
CA LEU A 103 19.80 -8.64 -1.08
C LEU A 103 18.85 -9.66 -0.45
N ILE A 104 17.63 -9.81 -0.99
CA ILE A 104 16.63 -10.77 -0.50
C ILE A 104 17.14 -12.20 -0.68
N TYR A 105 17.71 -12.53 -1.85
CA TYR A 105 18.31 -13.84 -2.10
C TYR A 105 19.39 -14.20 -1.08
N TRP A 106 20.21 -13.22 -0.69
CA TRP A 106 21.27 -13.43 0.29
C TRP A 106 20.75 -13.58 1.74
N VAL A 107 19.73 -12.80 2.11
CA VAL A 107 19.21 -12.76 3.49
C VAL A 107 18.21 -13.88 3.77
N VAL A 108 17.38 -14.26 2.79
CA VAL A 108 16.28 -15.22 2.96
C VAL A 108 16.65 -16.57 2.34
N PRO A 109 16.99 -17.59 3.15
CA PRO A 109 17.34 -18.91 2.62
C PRO A 109 16.15 -19.53 1.89
N GLY A 110 16.38 -20.06 0.68
CA GLY A 110 15.38 -20.82 -0.08
C GLY A 110 14.56 -20.03 -1.09
N ILE A 111 14.73 -18.70 -1.20
CA ILE A 111 14.18 -17.93 -2.32
C ILE A 111 15.10 -18.09 -3.53
N PRO A 112 14.62 -18.57 -4.69
CA PRO A 112 15.42 -18.64 -5.91
C PRO A 112 15.61 -17.23 -6.51
N LEU A 113 16.79 -16.97 -7.07
CA LEU A 113 17.12 -15.66 -7.66
C LEU A 113 16.31 -15.37 -8.94
N ILE A 114 15.91 -16.42 -9.65
CA ILE A 114 15.12 -16.40 -10.88
C ILE A 114 14.04 -17.49 -10.70
N PRO A 115 12.78 -17.24 -11.07
CA PRO A 115 11.70 -18.22 -10.95
C PRO A 115 11.99 -19.55 -11.65
#